data_AF-A0A1G6IZ50-F1
#
_entry.id   AF-A0A1G6IZ50-F1
#
_cell.length_a   1.000
_cell.length_b   1.000
_cell.length_c   1.000
_cell.angle_alpha   90.00
_cell.angle_beta   90.00
_cell.angle_gamma   90.00
#
_symmetry.space_group_name_H-M   'P 1'
#
loop_
_entity.id
_entity.type
_entity.pdbx_description
1 polymer ?
#
loop_
_entity_poly.entity_id
_entity_poly.type
_entity_poly.pdbx_seq_one_letter_code
_entity_poly.pdbx_strand_id
1 'polypeptide(L)'
;MTRQLDAPPFPGSPSPGLDLRHAVDAALAALITPLTPASARVLADDLLGALARTAATGDTCLVLGAAEAVAVARVNLVAGQEPAARAALVRARGLLDRRDR
;
A
#
# COMPACT_ATOMS: atom_id res chain seq x y z
N MET A 1 22.99 20.35 16.39
CA MET A 1 21.66 19.81 16.01
C MET A 1 21.86 18.42 15.44
N THR A 2 21.84 17.40 16.28
CA THR A 2 22.13 16.00 15.92
C THR A 2 20.88 15.30 15.43
N ARG A 3 20.99 14.67 14.24
CA ARG A 3 19.95 13.85 13.59
C ARG A 3 19.50 12.72 14.50
N GLN A 4 18.28 12.80 15.01
CA GLN A 4 17.60 11.74 15.75
C GLN A 4 16.69 10.97 14.79
N LEU A 5 17.30 10.29 13.80
CA LEU A 5 16.57 9.46 12.83
C LEU A 5 16.87 7.95 12.97
N ASP A 6 17.79 7.57 13.86
CA ASP A 6 18.20 6.16 14.11
C ASP A 6 17.63 5.59 15.41
N ALA A 7 16.62 6.23 16.02
CA ALA A 7 15.95 5.60 17.15
C ALA A 7 15.16 4.39 16.62
N PRO A 8 15.46 3.15 17.05
CA PRO A 8 14.63 2.02 16.71
C PRO A 8 13.20 2.31 17.17
N PRO A 9 12.18 1.95 16.37
CA PRO A 9 10.79 2.13 16.79
C PRO A 9 10.60 1.49 18.16
N PHE A 10 9.83 2.15 19.04
CA PHE A 10 9.53 1.60 20.36
C PHE A 10 9.02 0.16 20.20
N PRO A 11 9.46 -0.79 21.04
CA PRO A 11 8.96 -2.15 20.99
C PRO A 11 7.43 -2.12 21.14
N GLY A 12 6.72 -2.55 20.09
CA GLY A 12 5.24 -2.51 20.00
C GLY A 12 4.66 -1.43 19.07
N SER A 13 5.48 -0.55 18.48
CA SER A 13 5.02 0.34 17.41
C SER A 13 4.84 -0.50 16.13
N PRO A 14 3.67 -0.46 15.45
CA PRO A 14 3.53 -1.13 14.17
C PRO A 14 4.55 -0.57 13.18
N SER A 15 5.16 -1.44 12.37
CA SER A 15 6.09 -1.00 11.31
C SER A 15 5.43 0.07 10.44
N PRO A 16 6.13 1.14 10.06
CA PRO A 16 5.55 2.19 9.21
C PRO A 16 4.91 1.62 7.95
N GLY A 17 3.64 1.92 7.73
CA GLY A 17 2.88 1.39 6.60
C GLY A 17 2.53 -0.10 6.68
N LEU A 18 2.52 -0.71 7.86
CA LEU A 18 2.06 -2.10 8.06
C LEU A 18 0.65 -2.33 7.50
N ASP A 19 -0.28 -1.42 7.79
CA ASP A 19 -1.65 -1.45 7.26
C ASP A 19 -1.67 -1.39 5.72
N LEU A 20 -0.80 -0.56 5.14
CA LEU A 20 -0.65 -0.46 3.68
C LEU A 20 -0.12 -1.77 3.10
N ARG A 21 0.83 -2.42 3.77
CA ARG A 21 1.36 -3.72 3.35
C ARG A 21 0.28 -4.80 3.37
N HIS A 22 -0.46 -4.93 4.47
CA HIS A 22 -1.55 -5.89 4.57
C HIS A 22 -2.61 -5.67 3.47
N ALA A 23 -2.95 -4.41 3.19
CA ALA A 23 -3.90 -4.10 2.12
C ALA A 23 -3.37 -4.43 0.73
N VAL A 24 -2.08 -4.17 0.45
CA VAL A 24 -1.44 -4.55 -0.82
C VAL A 24 -1.40 -6.06 -1.00
N ASP A 25 -1.05 -6.81 0.05
CA ASP A 25 -1.01 -8.28 -0.02
C ASP A 25 -2.39 -8.89 -0.21
N ALA A 26 -3.40 -8.39 0.50
CA ALA A 26 -4.79 -8.79 0.31
C ALA A 26 -5.28 -8.49 -1.12
N ALA A 27 -4.94 -7.31 -1.65
CA ALA A 27 -5.31 -6.92 -3.02
C ALA A 27 -4.63 -7.82 -4.07
N LEU A 28 -3.34 -8.14 -3.89
CA LEU A 28 -2.63 -9.06 -4.77
C LEU A 28 -3.21 -10.48 -4.73
N ALA A 29 -3.65 -10.94 -3.55
CA ALA A 29 -4.32 -12.23 -3.42
C ALA A 29 -5.70 -12.24 -4.12
N ALA A 30 -6.48 -11.16 -3.98
CA ALA A 30 -7.77 -11.02 -4.64
C ALA A 30 -7.66 -11.00 -6.19
N LEU A 31 -6.56 -10.46 -6.71
CA LEU A 31 -6.25 -10.39 -8.15
C LEU A 31 -5.79 -11.73 -8.75
N ILE A 32 -5.74 -12.83 -7.98
CA ILE A 32 -5.50 -14.17 -8.53
C ILE A 32 -6.71 -14.63 -9.34
N THR A 33 -7.91 -14.21 -8.95
CA THR A 33 -9.17 -14.50 -9.63
C THR A 33 -9.62 -13.28 -10.43
N PRO A 34 -10.26 -13.48 -11.61
CA PRO A 34 -10.81 -12.38 -12.40
C PRO A 34 -11.77 -11.53 -11.57
N LEU A 35 -11.59 -10.22 -11.56
CA LEU A 35 -12.46 -9.31 -10.82
C LEU A 35 -13.72 -8.96 -11.61
N THR A 36 -14.83 -8.84 -10.89
CA THR A 36 -16.00 -8.09 -11.37
C THR A 36 -15.78 -6.59 -11.17
N PRO A 37 -16.50 -5.72 -11.90
CA PRO A 37 -16.42 -4.27 -11.67
C PRO A 37 -16.76 -3.87 -10.23
N ALA A 38 -17.70 -4.58 -9.59
CA ALA A 38 -18.07 -4.34 -8.19
C ALA A 38 -16.93 -4.71 -7.23
N SER A 39 -16.31 -5.88 -7.40
CA SER A 39 -15.19 -6.31 -6.56
C SER A 39 -13.94 -5.45 -6.77
N ALA A 40 -13.70 -4.97 -7.99
CA ALA A 40 -12.62 -4.01 -8.27
C ALA A 40 -12.83 -2.68 -7.54
N ARG A 41 -14.09 -2.21 -7.42
CA ARG A 41 -14.43 -0.99 -6.67
C ARG A 41 -14.17 -1.17 -5.18
N VAL A 42 -14.66 -2.27 -4.60
CA VAL A 42 -14.41 -2.62 -3.18
C VAL A 42 -12.91 -2.64 -2.89
N LEU A 43 -12.14 -3.31 -3.74
CA LEU A 43 -10.68 -3.38 -3.59
C LEU A 43 -10.01 -1.99 -3.68
N ALA A 44 -10.47 -1.13 -4.58
CA ALA A 44 -9.98 0.24 -4.68
C ALA A 44 -10.32 1.09 -3.44
N ASP A 45 -11.46 0.85 -2.81
CA ASP A 45 -11.88 1.53 -1.58
C ASP A 45 -11.12 1.02 -0.35
N ASP A 46 -10.85 -0.28 -0.26
CA ASP A 46 -10.00 -0.87 0.79
C ASP A 46 -8.57 -0.29 0.75
N LEU A 47 -8.00 -0.19 -0.46
CA LEU A 47 -6.71 0.46 -0.68
C LEU A 47 -6.74 1.95 -0.31
N LEU A 48 -7.85 2.65 -0.54
CA LEU A 48 -8.03 4.03 -0.10
C LEU A 48 -8.02 4.13 1.43
N GLY A 49 -8.74 3.24 2.10
CA GLY A 49 -8.78 3.18 3.56
C GLY A 49 -7.39 2.94 4.16
N ALA A 50 -6.59 2.08 3.54
CA ALA A 50 -5.21 1.84 3.97
C ALA A 50 -4.31 3.08 3.77
N LEU A 51 -4.45 3.80 2.64
CA LEU A 51 -3.76 5.07 2.43
C LEU A 51 -4.16 6.13 3.46
N ALA A 52 -5.45 6.23 3.78
CA ALA A 52 -5.95 7.17 4.77
C ALA A 52 -5.41 6.87 6.18
N ARG A 53 -5.39 5.59 6.59
CA ARG A 53 -4.76 5.17 7.85
C ARG A 53 -3.27 5.49 7.88
N THR A 54 -2.55 5.19 6.80
CA THR A 54 -1.11 5.53 6.66
C THR A 54 -0.85 7.03 6.75
N ALA A 55 -1.76 7.85 6.21
CA ALA A 55 -1.67 9.30 6.35
C ALA A 55 -1.95 9.74 7.80
N ALA A 56 -2.95 9.14 8.46
CA ALA A 56 -3.32 9.44 9.85
C ALA A 56 -2.24 9.05 10.86
N THR A 57 -1.47 7.98 10.61
CA THR A 57 -0.32 7.60 11.45
C THR A 57 0.93 8.45 11.18
N GLY A 58 0.93 9.28 10.14
CA GLY A 58 2.09 10.10 9.76
C GLY A 58 3.18 9.33 9.01
N ASP A 59 2.92 8.08 8.62
CA ASP A 59 3.89 7.22 7.93
C ASP A 59 4.06 7.55 6.44
N THR A 60 3.22 8.44 5.90
CA THR A 60 3.20 8.77 4.46
C THR A 60 4.57 9.19 3.92
N CYS A 61 5.34 9.98 4.66
CA CYS A 61 6.69 10.38 4.25
C CYS A 61 7.67 9.18 4.19
N LEU A 62 7.41 8.15 4.99
CA LEU A 62 8.23 6.95 5.07
C LEU A 62 7.89 5.97 3.94
N VAL A 63 6.64 5.94 3.48
CA VAL A 63 6.20 4.99 2.44
C VAL A 63 5.72 5.69 1.17
N LEU A 64 6.17 6.92 0.90
CA LEU A 64 5.65 7.76 -0.18
C LEU A 64 5.62 7.03 -1.54
N GLY A 65 6.74 6.46 -1.98
CA GLY A 65 6.78 5.74 -3.25
C GLY A 65 5.85 4.53 -3.33
N ALA A 66 5.64 3.84 -2.20
CA ALA A 66 4.67 2.74 -2.14
C ALA A 66 3.23 3.27 -2.17
N ALA A 67 2.94 4.36 -1.44
CA ALA A 67 1.63 5.02 -1.44
C ALA A 67 1.23 5.53 -2.82
N GLU A 68 2.17 6.13 -3.57
CA GLU A 68 1.95 6.55 -4.96
C GLU A 68 1.64 5.36 -5.87
N ALA A 69 2.40 4.26 -5.75
CA ALA A 69 2.14 3.05 -6.51
C ALA A 69 0.76 2.43 -6.19
N VAL A 70 0.32 2.48 -4.92
CA VAL A 70 -1.03 2.06 -4.53
C VAL A 70 -2.10 3.00 -5.11
N ALA A 71 -1.88 4.31 -5.12
CA ALA A 71 -2.79 5.26 -5.75
C ALA A 71 -2.96 4.98 -7.26
N VAL A 72 -1.87 4.69 -7.97
CA VAL A 72 -1.91 4.25 -9.38
C VAL A 72 -2.69 2.96 -9.54
N ALA A 73 -2.46 1.96 -8.68
CA ALA A 73 -3.20 0.70 -8.73
C ALA A 73 -4.72 0.92 -8.60
N ARG A 74 -5.14 1.79 -7.68
CA ARG A 74 -6.57 2.13 -7.50
C ARG A 74 -7.18 2.74 -8.76
N VAL A 75 -6.49 3.65 -9.43
CA VAL A 75 -6.95 4.24 -10.70
C VAL A 75 -7.14 3.15 -11.75
N ASN A 76 -6.18 2.23 -11.87
CA ASN A 76 -6.26 1.11 -12.81
C ASN A 76 -7.40 0.13 -12.48
N LEU A 77 -7.65 -0.16 -11.20
CA LEU A 77 -8.79 -1.00 -10.78
C LEU A 77 -10.13 -0.38 -11.19
N VAL A 78 -10.30 0.93 -10.93
CA VAL A 78 -11.52 1.66 -11.32
C VAL A 78 -11.69 1.73 -12.84
N ALA A 79 -10.58 1.79 -13.59
CA ALA A 79 -10.58 1.75 -15.05
C ALA A 79 -10.72 0.33 -15.65
N GLY A 80 -10.82 -0.73 -14.82
CA GLY A 80 -10.89 -2.12 -15.29
C GLY A 80 -9.58 -2.66 -15.88
N GLN A 81 -8.45 -1.99 -15.63
CA GLN A 81 -7.12 -2.36 -16.13
C GLN A 81 -6.40 -3.28 -15.14
N GLU A 82 -6.91 -4.51 -14.98
CA GLU A 82 -6.41 -5.48 -14.00
C GLU A 82 -4.88 -5.75 -14.09
N PRO A 83 -4.28 -5.98 -15.28
CA PRO A 83 -2.84 -6.23 -15.37
C PRO A 83 -2.00 -5.02 -14.91
N ALA A 84 -2.45 -3.81 -15.22
CA ALA A 84 -1.77 -2.57 -14.81
C ALA A 84 -1.92 -2.32 -13.31
N ALA A 85 -3.09 -2.62 -12.73
CA ALA A 85 -3.30 -2.58 -11.29
C ALA A 85 -2.38 -3.56 -10.57
N ARG A 86 -2.29 -4.81 -11.05
CA ARG A 86 -1.41 -5.84 -10.48
C ARG A 86 0.06 -5.42 -10.54
N ALA A 87 0.52 -4.90 -11.67
CA ALA A 87 1.90 -4.42 -11.82
C ALA A 87 2.24 -3.29 -10.83
N ALA A 88 1.31 -2.35 -10.64
CA ALA A 88 1.47 -1.27 -9.67
C ALA A 88 1.50 -1.78 -8.22
N LEU A 89 0.64 -2.74 -7.85
CA LEU A 89 0.64 -3.36 -6.52
C LEU A 89 1.90 -4.18 -6.24
N VAL A 90 2.41 -4.93 -7.23
CA VAL A 90 3.71 -5.64 -7.09
C VAL A 90 4.84 -4.65 -6.86
N ARG A 91 4.85 -3.51 -7.56
CA ARG A 91 5.83 -2.44 -7.33
C ARG A 91 5.69 -1.87 -5.92
N ALA A 92 4.46 -1.59 -5.46
CA ALA A 92 4.21 -1.10 -4.11
C ALA A 92 4.76 -2.06 -3.05
N ARG A 93 4.46 -3.36 -3.18
CA ARG A 93 4.99 -4.41 -2.29
C ARG A 93 6.52 -4.42 -2.26
N GLY A 94 7.17 -4.38 -3.42
CA GLY A 94 8.63 -4.32 -3.49
C GLY A 94 9.25 -3.08 -2.85
N LEU A 95 8.55 -1.95 -2.83
CA LEU A 95 8.98 -0.73 -2.13
C LEU A 95 8.80 -0.84 -0.61
N LEU A 96 7.73 -1.49 -0.15
CA LEU A 96 7.47 -1.74 1.26
C LEU A 96 8.47 -2.74 1.84
N ASP A 97 8.79 -3.83 1.13
CA ASP A 97 9.70 -4.87 1.59
C ASP A 97 11.17 -4.42 1.68
N ARG A 98 11.59 -3.43 0.88
CA ARG A 98 12.95 -2.87 0.92
C ARG A 98 13.21 -2.02 2.15
N ARG A 99 12.16 -1.57 2.84
CA ARG A 99 12.25 -0.71 4.03
C ARG A 99 12.42 -1.51 5.32
N ASP A 100 12.10 -2.80 5.30
CA ASP A 100 12.26 -3.72 6.43
C ASP A 100 13.66 -4.35 6.50
N ARG A 101 14.55 -4.04 5.56
CA ARG A 101 15.96 -4.47 5.54
C ARG A 101 16.88 -3.33 5.90
#